data_AF-A0A521GAB0-F1
#
_entry.id   AF-A0A521GAB0-F1
#
_cell.length_a   1.000
_cell.length_b   1.000
_cell.length_c   1.000
_cell.angle_alpha   90.00
_cell.angle_beta   90.00
_cell.angle_gamma   90.00
#
_symmetry.space_group_name_H-M   'P 1'
#
loop_
_entity.id
_entity.type
_entity.pdbx_description
1 polymer ?
#
loop_
_entity_poly.entity_id
_entity_poly.type
_entity_poly.pdbx_seq_one_letter_code
_entity_poly.pdbx_strand_id
1 'polypeptide(L)'
;MGNSKIRQTLGFILSKTYSKTTFQELLEYVTYHDSYWIGSFTNPYLEYILIIQLDAFWNRTYSEYDEQKQEWPFSIIKIGSVASVRYKVYDNSTAATISSTESELVEGIAITQFNDIYGGLIEFTHQPDIAVLLMSEQGEYLNANPKDTVEKFTG
;
A
#
# COMPACT_ATOMS: atom_id res chain seq x y z
N MET A 1 -13.94 34.63 0.84
CA MET A 1 -14.61 33.64 -0.05
C MET A 1 -13.65 32.70 -0.81
N GLY A 2 -12.33 32.69 -0.55
CA GLY A 2 -11.36 31.86 -1.32
C GLY A 2 -11.05 30.45 -0.79
N ASN A 3 -11.37 30.14 0.48
CA ASN A 3 -10.93 28.88 1.11
C ASN A 3 -11.84 27.66 0.83
N SER A 4 -13.07 27.88 0.38
CA SER A 4 -14.03 26.80 0.12
C SER A 4 -13.78 26.07 -1.20
N LYS A 5 -13.42 26.79 -2.27
CA LYS A 5 -13.09 26.20 -3.57
C LYS A 5 -11.79 25.39 -3.52
N ILE A 6 -10.74 25.90 -2.87
CA ILE A 6 -9.47 25.17 -2.75
C ILE A 6 -9.64 23.87 -1.96
N ARG A 7 -10.42 23.88 -0.87
CA ARG A 7 -10.73 22.66 -0.09
C ARG A 7 -11.60 21.67 -0.87
N GLN A 8 -12.54 22.14 -1.69
CA GLN A 8 -13.33 21.27 -2.57
C GLN A 8 -12.48 20.68 -3.69
N THR A 9 -11.58 21.45 -4.29
CA THR A 9 -10.68 20.96 -5.34
C THR A 9 -9.64 20.00 -4.79
N LEU A 10 -9.05 20.25 -3.62
CA LEU A 10 -8.16 19.30 -2.94
C LEU A 10 -8.93 18.05 -2.49
N GLY A 11 -10.13 18.21 -1.93
CA GLY A 11 -11.00 17.08 -1.58
C GLY A 11 -11.38 16.24 -2.80
N PHE A 12 -11.60 16.88 -3.96
CA PHE A 12 -11.93 16.21 -5.22
C PHE A 12 -10.72 15.50 -5.85
N ILE A 13 -9.54 16.13 -5.86
CA ILE A 13 -8.29 15.52 -6.31
C ILE A 13 -7.96 14.33 -5.41
N LEU A 14 -7.97 14.50 -4.09
CA LEU A 14 -7.75 13.41 -3.15
C LEU A 14 -8.79 12.30 -3.33
N SER A 15 -10.08 12.61 -3.54
CA SER A 15 -11.13 11.60 -3.77
C SER A 15 -10.99 10.76 -5.04
N LYS A 16 -10.14 11.21 -6.00
CA LYS A 16 -9.85 10.46 -7.23
C LYS A 16 -8.52 9.72 -7.21
N THR A 17 -7.68 9.97 -6.20
CA THR A 17 -6.27 9.58 -6.23
C THR A 17 -5.97 8.36 -5.34
N TYR A 18 -6.87 7.99 -4.44
CA TYR A 18 -6.75 6.75 -3.67
C TYR A 18 -8.00 5.88 -3.85
N SER A 19 -7.78 4.58 -3.91
CA SER A 19 -8.85 3.60 -3.87
C SER A 19 -9.15 3.25 -2.42
N LYS A 20 -10.43 3.30 -2.02
CA LYS A 20 -10.87 2.70 -0.76
C LYS A 20 -11.09 1.21 -0.99
N THR A 21 -10.52 0.39 -0.13
CA THR A 21 -10.57 -1.09 -0.22
C THR A 21 -10.25 -1.70 1.14
N THR A 22 -10.10 -3.01 1.22
CA THR A 22 -9.53 -3.71 2.38
C THR A 22 -8.17 -4.31 2.03
N PHE A 23 -7.37 -4.71 3.01
CA PHE A 23 -6.15 -5.46 2.72
C PHE A 23 -6.45 -6.80 2.04
N GLN A 24 -7.52 -7.48 2.41
CA GLN A 24 -7.90 -8.76 1.78
C GLN A 24 -8.11 -8.60 0.28
N GLU A 25 -8.88 -7.60 -0.13
CA GLU A 25 -9.10 -7.27 -1.53
C GLU A 25 -7.82 -6.80 -2.23
N LEU A 26 -7.01 -5.95 -1.59
CA LEU A 26 -5.76 -5.46 -2.16
C LEU A 26 -4.77 -6.59 -2.45
N LEU A 27 -4.68 -7.57 -1.54
CA LEU A 27 -3.79 -8.73 -1.65
C LEU A 27 -4.22 -9.73 -2.75
N GLU A 28 -5.42 -9.60 -3.32
CA GLU A 28 -5.80 -10.36 -4.53
C GLU A 28 -5.03 -9.88 -5.77
N TYR A 29 -4.50 -8.65 -5.74
CA TYR A 29 -3.97 -7.95 -6.92
C TYR A 29 -2.53 -7.48 -6.76
N VAL A 30 -2.13 -7.15 -5.53
CA VAL A 30 -0.78 -6.68 -5.20
C VAL A 30 -0.09 -7.73 -4.36
N THR A 31 1.10 -8.14 -4.79
CA THR A 31 1.93 -9.08 -4.04
C THR A 31 3.12 -8.34 -3.44
N TYR A 32 3.22 -8.32 -2.12
CA TYR A 32 4.31 -7.63 -1.42
C TYR A 32 5.57 -8.49 -1.22
N HIS A 33 5.61 -9.74 -1.70
CA HIS A 33 6.82 -10.57 -1.64
C HIS A 33 7.98 -9.86 -2.36
N ASP A 34 9.17 -9.93 -1.78
CA ASP A 34 10.40 -9.26 -2.23
C ASP A 34 10.33 -7.72 -2.30
N SER A 35 9.20 -7.13 -1.90
CA SER A 35 9.01 -5.68 -1.89
C SER A 35 9.75 -5.03 -0.72
N TYR A 36 10.21 -3.80 -0.90
CA TYR A 36 11.01 -3.09 0.10
C TYR A 36 10.15 -2.18 0.96
N TRP A 37 10.23 -2.36 2.28
CA TRP A 37 9.66 -1.43 3.23
C TRP A 37 10.48 -0.14 3.28
N ILE A 38 9.96 0.93 2.66
CA ILE A 38 10.67 2.22 2.61
C ILE A 38 10.48 2.99 3.90
N GLY A 39 9.26 2.96 4.46
CA GLY A 39 8.98 3.70 5.68
C GLY A 39 7.56 3.56 6.14
N SER A 40 7.35 3.93 7.40
CA SER A 40 6.04 3.98 7.99
C SER A 40 5.98 4.99 9.12
N PHE A 41 4.85 5.66 9.28
CA PHE A 41 4.69 6.69 10.29
C PHE A 41 3.23 6.80 10.73
N THR A 42 3.05 7.16 12.00
CA THR A 42 1.75 7.46 12.59
C THR A 42 1.53 8.97 12.57
N ASN A 43 0.34 9.41 12.17
CA ASN A 43 -0.02 10.82 12.29
C ASN A 43 -0.78 11.11 13.60
N PRO A 44 -0.96 12.40 13.97
CA PRO A 44 -1.68 12.76 15.20
C PRO A 44 -3.15 12.32 15.28
N TYR A 45 -3.73 11.85 14.18
CA TYR A 45 -5.12 11.37 14.10
C TYR A 45 -5.24 9.84 14.22
N LEU A 46 -4.19 9.16 14.69
CA LEU A 46 -4.13 7.69 14.80
C LEU A 46 -4.29 6.97 13.45
N GLU A 47 -3.92 7.64 12.37
CA GLU A 47 -3.78 7.01 11.07
C GLU A 47 -2.35 6.51 10.92
N TYR A 48 -2.20 5.33 10.31
CA TYR A 48 -0.89 4.75 10.02
C TYR A 48 -0.65 4.75 8.53
N ILE A 49 0.52 5.20 8.10
CA ILE A 49 0.89 5.26 6.69
C ILE A 49 2.05 4.30 6.43
N LEU A 50 1.90 3.47 5.40
CA LEU A 50 2.90 2.58 4.84
C LEU A 50 3.37 3.10 3.50
N ILE A 51 4.69 3.05 3.27
CA ILE A 51 5.29 3.29 1.98
C ILE A 51 6.15 2.06 1.65
N ILE A 52 5.74 1.35 0.60
CA ILE A 52 6.38 0.12 0.16
C ILE A 52 6.75 0.28 -1.32
N GLN A 53 8.00 0.02 -1.65
CA GLN A 53 8.43 -0.10 -3.04
C GLN A 53 8.18 -1.55 -3.47
N LEU A 54 7.29 -1.72 -4.44
CA LEU A 54 6.86 -3.02 -4.93
C LEU A 54 7.94 -3.67 -5.77
N ASP A 55 8.11 -4.97 -5.58
CA ASP A 55 8.88 -5.78 -6.50
C ASP A 55 8.12 -5.93 -7.83
N ALA A 56 8.78 -5.59 -8.93
CA ALA A 56 8.18 -5.62 -10.27
C ALA A 56 8.00 -7.04 -10.82
N PHE A 57 8.78 -8.03 -10.36
CA PHE A 57 8.63 -9.42 -10.80
C PHE A 57 7.28 -10.01 -10.36
N TRP A 58 6.83 -9.68 -9.14
CA TRP A 58 5.51 -10.09 -8.64
C TRP A 58 4.36 -9.18 -9.08
N ASN A 59 4.65 -7.92 -9.40
CA ASN A 59 3.66 -6.89 -9.74
C ASN A 59 3.73 -6.44 -11.21
N ARG A 60 3.88 -7.40 -12.13
CA ARG A 60 4.06 -7.14 -13.58
C ARG A 60 2.93 -6.39 -14.25
N THR A 61 1.72 -6.43 -13.69
CA THR A 61 0.58 -5.65 -14.21
C THR A 61 0.78 -4.14 -14.06
N TYR A 62 1.66 -3.74 -13.14
CA TYR A 62 1.91 -2.34 -12.76
C TYR A 62 3.29 -1.83 -13.18
N SER A 63 4.08 -2.67 -13.85
CA SER A 63 5.44 -2.37 -14.26
C SER A 63 5.69 -2.93 -15.65
N GLU A 64 6.42 -2.19 -16.48
CA GLU A 64 7.02 -2.74 -17.69
C GLU A 64 8.25 -3.57 -17.29
N TYR A 65 8.04 -4.63 -16.49
CA TYR A 65 9.13 -5.46 -16.00
C TYR A 65 9.90 -6.04 -17.18
N ASP A 66 11.11 -5.55 -17.35
CA ASP A 66 12.17 -6.11 -18.19
C ASP A 66 13.33 -6.41 -17.23
N GLU A 67 14.01 -7.54 -17.40
CA GLU A 67 15.21 -7.86 -16.61
C GLU A 67 16.29 -6.76 -16.69
N GLN A 68 16.20 -5.89 -17.71
CA GLN A 68 17.08 -4.73 -17.92
C GLN A 68 16.51 -3.40 -17.40
N LYS A 69 15.21 -3.30 -17.11
CA LYS A 69 14.56 -2.09 -16.59
C LYS A 69 13.75 -2.42 -15.34
N GLN A 70 14.35 -2.16 -14.19
CA GLN A 70 13.73 -2.33 -12.88
C GLN A 70 12.99 -1.06 -12.46
N GLU A 71 11.91 -0.73 -13.16
CA GLU A 71 11.03 0.38 -12.75
C GLU A 71 10.03 -0.13 -11.71
N TRP A 72 10.30 0.18 -10.43
CA TRP A 72 9.56 -0.40 -9.31
C TRP A 72 8.47 0.55 -8.82
N PRO A 73 7.19 0.16 -8.92
CA PRO A 73 6.10 1.02 -8.46
C PRO A 73 6.09 1.13 -6.93
N PHE A 74 5.43 2.15 -6.42
CA PHE A 74 5.22 2.36 -4.99
C PHE A 74 3.76 2.09 -4.61
N SER A 75 3.58 1.47 -3.45
CA SER A 75 2.31 1.40 -2.74
C SER A 75 2.36 2.28 -1.51
N ILE A 76 1.46 3.26 -1.46
CA ILE A 76 1.24 4.13 -0.31
C ILE A 76 -0.11 3.76 0.29
N ILE A 77 -0.08 3.19 1.50
CA ILE A 77 -1.27 2.66 2.17
C ILE A 77 -1.54 3.48 3.41
N LYS A 78 -2.73 4.04 3.50
CA LYS A 78 -3.24 4.70 4.69
C LYS A 78 -4.23 3.78 5.38
N ILE A 79 -3.94 3.46 6.63
CA ILE A 79 -4.77 2.66 7.53
C ILE A 79 -5.44 3.61 8.51
N GLY A 80 -6.76 3.69 8.46
CA GLY A 80 -7.55 4.50 9.38
C GLY A 80 -7.87 3.75 10.67
N SER A 81 -8.11 4.50 11.75
CA SER A 81 -8.63 3.95 13.02
C SER A 81 -7.83 2.75 13.54
N VAL A 82 -6.50 2.89 13.59
CA VAL A 82 -5.61 1.83 14.06
C VAL A 82 -5.71 1.72 15.58
N ALA A 83 -6.17 0.57 16.06
CA ALA A 83 -6.32 0.29 17.49
C ALA A 83 -4.97 -0.07 18.13
N SER A 84 -4.13 -0.83 17.43
CA SER A 84 -2.78 -1.18 17.88
C SER A 84 -1.84 -1.46 16.73
N VAL A 85 -0.56 -1.19 16.98
CA VAL A 85 0.56 -1.62 16.12
C VAL A 85 1.55 -2.39 16.97
N ARG A 86 1.93 -3.59 16.54
CA ARG A 86 2.95 -4.41 17.18
C ARG A 86 4.12 -4.57 16.23
N TYR A 87 5.34 -4.37 16.75
CA TYR A 87 6.56 -4.56 15.99
C TYR A 87 7.42 -5.62 16.67
N LYS A 88 8.02 -6.47 15.85
CA LYS A 88 9.15 -7.31 16.22
C LYS A 88 10.27 -6.94 15.26
N VAL A 89 11.27 -6.24 15.74
CA VAL A 89 12.39 -5.78 14.91
C VAL A 89 13.58 -6.71 15.12
N TYR A 90 14.19 -7.15 14.03
CA TYR A 90 15.52 -7.76 14.03
C TYR A 90 16.55 -6.70 13.61
N ASP A 91 17.60 -6.52 14.41
CA ASP A 91 18.65 -5.48 14.30
C ASP A 91 19.59 -5.72 13.08
N ASN A 92 20.19 -4.76 12.34
CA ASN A 92 19.85 -3.42 11.79
C ASN A 92 20.90 -3.14 10.69
N SER A 93 20.60 -3.29 9.39
CA SER A 93 21.43 -2.63 8.35
C SER A 93 20.82 -2.66 6.94
N THR A 94 19.86 -3.52 6.68
CA THR A 94 19.24 -3.67 5.36
C THR A 94 17.77 -3.28 5.42
N ALA A 95 17.30 -2.61 4.36
CA ALA A 95 15.88 -2.37 4.15
C ALA A 95 15.12 -3.69 4.34
N ALA A 96 14.01 -3.66 5.09
CA ALA A 96 13.25 -4.86 5.39
C ALA A 96 12.52 -5.32 4.12
N THR A 97 13.12 -6.27 3.41
CA THR A 97 12.48 -6.98 2.31
C THR A 97 11.35 -7.82 2.89
N ILE A 98 10.15 -7.61 2.38
CA ILE A 98 8.93 -8.28 2.84
C ILE A 98 8.94 -9.73 2.32
N SER A 99 8.85 -10.68 3.25
CA SER A 99 8.77 -12.11 2.95
C SER A 99 7.32 -12.57 2.77
N SER A 100 6.39 -12.01 3.54
CA SER A 100 4.97 -12.33 3.41
C SER A 100 4.09 -11.20 3.90
N THR A 101 2.85 -11.20 3.42
CA THR A 101 1.81 -10.31 3.89
C THR A 101 0.50 -11.06 3.96
N GLU A 102 -0.20 -10.92 5.07
CA GLU A 102 -1.48 -11.56 5.30
C GLU A 102 -2.43 -10.61 6.02
N SER A 103 -3.72 -10.81 5.79
CA SER A 103 -4.77 -10.03 6.43
C SER A 103 -5.98 -10.91 6.69
N GLU A 104 -6.46 -10.89 7.93
CA GLU A 104 -7.67 -11.60 8.33
C GLU A 104 -8.68 -10.66 8.97
N LEU A 105 -9.96 -11.00 8.83
CA LEU A 105 -11.07 -10.26 9.42
C LEU A 105 -11.66 -11.08 10.57
N VAL A 106 -11.53 -10.57 11.79
CA VAL A 106 -12.01 -11.20 13.03
C VAL A 106 -13.04 -10.28 13.66
N GLU A 107 -14.31 -10.71 13.71
CA GLU A 107 -15.42 -9.93 14.30
C GLU A 107 -15.54 -8.49 13.73
N GLY A 108 -15.24 -8.32 12.44
CA GLY A 108 -15.29 -7.00 11.78
C GLY A 108 -14.06 -6.11 12.01
N ILE A 109 -13.04 -6.62 12.69
CA ILE A 109 -11.74 -5.97 12.87
C ILE A 109 -10.70 -6.67 12.01
N ALA A 110 -9.91 -5.90 11.26
CA ALA A 110 -8.83 -6.44 10.46
C ALA A 110 -7.56 -6.59 11.28
N ILE A 111 -6.91 -7.73 11.16
CA ILE A 111 -5.56 -8.02 11.65
C ILE A 111 -4.67 -8.22 10.43
N THR A 112 -3.75 -7.30 10.19
CA THR A 112 -2.87 -7.32 9.02
C THR A 112 -1.43 -7.42 9.45
N GLN A 113 -0.67 -8.32 8.84
CA GLN A 113 0.72 -8.59 9.16
C GLN A 113 1.61 -8.47 7.93
N PHE A 114 2.78 -7.86 8.11
CA PHE A 114 3.88 -7.89 7.16
C PHE A 114 5.09 -8.49 7.85
N ASN A 115 5.61 -9.58 7.30
CA ASN A 115 6.82 -10.24 7.78
C ASN A 115 7.99 -9.87 6.87
N ASP A 116 9.18 -9.71 7.43
CA ASP A 116 10.41 -9.56 6.65
C ASP A 116 11.15 -10.91 6.50
N ILE A 117 12.16 -10.93 5.63
CA ILE A 117 13.00 -12.13 5.39
C ILE A 117 13.95 -12.47 6.55
N TYR A 118 14.07 -11.59 7.55
CA TYR A 118 14.94 -11.71 8.72
C TYR A 118 14.16 -12.06 10.01
N GLY A 119 12.86 -12.36 9.90
CA GLY A 119 12.00 -12.75 11.02
C GLY A 119 11.48 -11.58 11.85
N GLY A 120 11.63 -10.36 11.35
CA GLY A 120 10.90 -9.17 11.78
C GLY A 120 9.46 -9.17 11.28
N LEU A 121 8.62 -8.41 11.98
CA LEU A 121 7.18 -8.35 11.79
C LEU A 121 6.67 -6.97 12.16
N ILE A 122 5.65 -6.53 11.43
CA ILE A 122 4.73 -5.48 11.84
C ILE A 122 3.30 -5.98 11.68
N GLU A 123 2.52 -5.85 12.76
CA GLU A 123 1.12 -6.23 12.83
C GLU A 123 0.25 -5.03 13.18
N PHE A 124 -0.87 -4.91 12.50
CA PHE A 124 -1.90 -3.90 12.71
C PHE A 124 -3.18 -4.55 13.17
N THR A 125 -3.84 -3.94 14.15
CA THR A 125 -5.25 -4.19 14.45
C THR A 125 -6.01 -2.91 14.11
N HIS A 126 -6.92 -2.96 13.14
CA HIS A 126 -7.52 -1.76 12.56
C HIS A 126 -8.92 -2.01 12.00
N GLN A 127 -9.65 -0.93 11.69
CA GLN A 127 -10.88 -1.04 10.92
C GLN A 127 -10.58 -1.54 9.49
N PRO A 128 -11.42 -2.37 8.87
CA PRO A 128 -11.05 -3.08 7.63
C PRO A 128 -10.69 -2.15 6.47
N ASP A 129 -11.34 -1.00 6.41
CA ASP A 129 -11.15 -0.02 5.34
C ASP A 129 -9.76 0.61 5.39
N ILE A 130 -9.09 0.56 4.25
CA ILE A 130 -7.84 1.25 3.96
C ILE A 130 -8.02 2.15 2.74
N ALA A 131 -7.13 3.13 2.61
CA ALA A 131 -6.96 3.90 1.39
C ALA A 131 -5.60 3.57 0.79
N VAL A 132 -5.58 3.14 -0.46
CA VAL A 132 -4.35 2.79 -1.17
C VAL A 132 -4.14 3.70 -2.37
N LEU A 133 -2.89 4.10 -2.57
CA LEU A 133 -2.39 4.81 -3.72
C LEU A 133 -1.25 3.99 -4.32
N LEU A 134 -1.43 3.50 -5.55
CA LEU A 134 -0.36 2.91 -6.34
C LEU A 134 0.21 3.95 -7.30
N MET A 135 1.53 3.96 -7.46
CA MET A 135 2.23 4.97 -8.24
C MET A 135 3.42 4.34 -8.98
N SER A 136 3.67 4.74 -10.22
CA SER A 136 4.89 4.36 -10.95
C SER A 136 6.11 5.03 -10.34
N GLU A 137 7.31 4.61 -10.74
CA GLU A 137 8.55 5.28 -10.34
C GLU A 137 8.58 6.76 -10.78
N GLN A 138 7.97 7.07 -11.92
CA GLN A 138 7.89 8.42 -12.49
C GLN A 138 6.80 9.28 -11.83
N GLY A 139 6.08 8.75 -10.84
CA GLY A 139 5.04 9.46 -10.11
C GLY A 139 3.66 9.42 -10.77
N GLU A 140 3.44 8.53 -11.73
CA GLU A 140 2.14 8.37 -12.38
C GLU A 140 1.20 7.52 -11.53
N TYR A 141 -0.07 7.91 -11.45
CA TYR A 141 -1.07 7.18 -10.69
C TYR A 141 -1.45 5.87 -11.38
N LEU A 142 -1.29 4.76 -10.66
CA LEU A 142 -1.71 3.44 -11.11
C LEU A 142 -3.01 3.06 -10.42
N ASN A 143 -3.86 2.32 -11.15
CA ASN A 143 -5.11 1.86 -10.57
C ASN A 143 -4.85 0.68 -9.62
N ALA A 144 -5.21 0.83 -8.35
CA ALA A 144 -5.05 -0.23 -7.35
C ALA A 144 -5.94 -1.45 -7.60
N ASN A 145 -6.99 -1.33 -8.42
CA ASN A 145 -7.82 -2.44 -8.86
C ASN A 145 -7.51 -2.79 -10.33
N PRO A 146 -6.82 -3.90 -10.62
CA PRO A 146 -6.46 -4.26 -11.98
C PRO A 146 -7.67 -4.68 -12.82
N LYS A 147 -8.83 -5.05 -12.23
CA LYS A 147 -10.07 -5.30 -12.98
C LYS A 147 -10.52 -4.07 -13.78
N ASP A 148 -10.25 -2.87 -13.27
CA ASP A 148 -10.55 -1.60 -13.93
C ASP A 148 -9.41 -1.14 -14.87
N THR A 149 -8.33 -1.92 -14.98
CA THR A 149 -7.13 -1.61 -15.77
C THR A 149 -7.10 -2.36 -17.11
N VAL A 150 -7.75 -3.53 -17.18
CA VAL A 150 -7.82 -4.37 -18.39
C VAL A 150 -8.58 -3.68 -19.54
N GLU A 151 -9.50 -2.76 -19.27
CA GLU A 151 -10.25 -2.04 -20.33
C GLU A 151 -9.40 -1.06 -21.16
N LYS A 152 -8.17 -0.72 -20.75
CA LYS A 152 -7.32 0.25 -21.47
C LYS A 152 -6.34 -0.37 -22.48
N PHE A 153 -6.13 -1.68 -22.46
CA PHE A 153 -5.10 -2.33 -23.30
C PHE A 153 -5.67 -3.33 -24.31
N THR A 154 -7.00 -3.42 -24.45
CA THR A 154 -7.68 -4.22 -25.49
C THR A 154 -8.36 -3.37 -26.56
N GLY A 155 -7.88 -2.14 -26.78
CA GLY A 155 -8.32 -1.23 -27.85
C GLY A 155 -7.35 -1.20 -29.02
#